data_AF-A0A956QNW8-F1
#
_entry.id   AF-A0A956QNW8-F1
#
_cell.length_a   1.000
_cell.length_b   1.000
_cell.length_c   1.000
_cell.angle_alpha   90.00
_cell.angle_beta   90.00
_cell.angle_gamma   90.00
#
_symmetry.space_group_name_H-M   'P 1'
#
loop_
_entity.id
_entity.type
_entity.pdbx_description
1 polymer ?
#
loop_
_entity_poly.entity_id
_entity_poly.type
_entity_poly.pdbx_seq_one_letter_code
_entity_poly.pdbx_strand_id
1 'polypeptide(L)'
;HLGWTFSKHGEADQQKYARDLYEDPGMQFISKYFVAWVLLGLAIPTLLGYLFTGTAAGALGGFFWGGLVRVFFGHHITWSINSVCHFFGTRRFDVDDESTNVFWLALPSFGEAWHHNHHAFPRSARHGLKRWELDPSAWVIGAMEKVGLARKVVRISPERQAEKLATPRQT
;
A
#
# COMPACT_ATOMS: atom_id res chain seq x y z
N HIS A 1 -3.85 15.73 -2.93
CA HIS A 1 -4.14 14.65 -1.96
C HIS A 1 -5.44 13.91 -2.32
N LEU A 2 -6.62 14.53 -2.24
CA LEU A 2 -7.90 13.87 -2.51
C LEU A 2 -8.56 14.20 -3.85
N GLY A 3 -8.23 15.36 -4.46
CA GLY A 3 -9.00 15.89 -5.60
C GLY A 3 -9.17 14.93 -6.79
N TRP A 4 -8.21 14.03 -7.02
CA TRP A 4 -8.25 13.06 -8.12
C TRP A 4 -9.36 12.01 -7.95
N THR A 5 -9.81 11.69 -6.73
CA THR A 5 -10.85 10.67 -6.52
C THR A 5 -12.24 11.13 -6.97
N PHE A 6 -12.41 12.43 -7.21
CA PHE A 6 -13.64 13.02 -7.74
C PHE A 6 -13.59 13.21 -9.27
N SER A 7 -12.51 12.78 -9.91
CA SER A 7 -12.31 12.88 -11.36
C SER A 7 -12.11 11.50 -11.98
N LYS A 8 -12.69 11.30 -13.16
CA LYS A 8 -12.43 10.11 -13.99
C LYS A 8 -11.36 10.36 -15.06
N HIS A 9 -10.80 11.56 -15.08
CA HIS A 9 -9.78 11.91 -16.07
C HIS A 9 -8.52 11.07 -15.84
N GLY A 10 -8.12 10.30 -16.85
CA GLY A 10 -6.96 9.42 -16.77
C GLY A 10 -7.22 8.04 -16.16
N GLU A 11 -8.48 7.62 -15.98
CA GLU A 11 -8.79 6.23 -15.62
C GLU A 11 -8.19 5.27 -16.66
N ALA A 12 -7.26 4.42 -16.21
CA ALA A 12 -6.59 3.46 -17.06
C ALA A 12 -7.52 2.29 -17.40
N ASP A 13 -7.47 1.85 -18.65
CA ASP A 13 -8.19 0.65 -19.09
C ASP A 13 -7.62 -0.61 -18.43
N GLN A 14 -8.37 -1.20 -17.51
CA GLN A 14 -7.98 -2.39 -16.76
C GLN A 14 -7.75 -3.60 -17.68
N GLN A 15 -8.50 -3.72 -18.78
CA GLN A 15 -8.31 -4.83 -19.72
C GLN A 15 -6.99 -4.71 -20.48
N LYS A 16 -6.48 -3.49 -20.61
CA LYS A 16 -5.19 -3.20 -21.25
C LYS A 16 -4.01 -3.31 -20.27
N TYR A 17 -4.13 -2.73 -19.08
CA TYR A 17 -2.99 -2.55 -18.17
C TYR A 17 -2.93 -3.55 -17.00
N ALA A 18 -4.01 -4.24 -16.68
CA ALA A 18 -4.11 -5.17 -15.56
C ALA A 18 -4.90 -6.43 -15.94
N ARG A 19 -4.66 -6.95 -17.16
CA ARG A 19 -5.43 -8.04 -17.75
C ARG A 19 -5.44 -9.32 -16.89
N ASP A 20 -4.29 -9.64 -16.30
CA ASP A 20 -4.14 -10.79 -15.40
C ASP A 20 -5.02 -10.67 -14.16
N LEU A 21 -5.12 -9.48 -13.56
CA LEU A 21 -6.02 -9.22 -12.43
C LEU A 21 -7.48 -9.18 -12.87
N TYR A 22 -7.76 -8.65 -14.06
CA TYR A 22 -9.11 -8.58 -14.62
C TYR A 22 -9.70 -9.97 -14.91
N GLU A 23 -8.86 -10.90 -15.36
CA GLU A 23 -9.24 -12.28 -15.69
C GLU A 23 -9.20 -13.21 -14.46
N ASP A 24 -8.60 -12.80 -13.34
CA ASP A 24 -8.52 -13.62 -12.12
C ASP A 24 -9.90 -13.79 -11.44
N PRO A 25 -10.39 -15.03 -11.26
CA PRO A 25 -11.71 -15.27 -10.68
C PRO A 25 -11.84 -14.78 -9.22
N GLY A 26 -10.74 -14.80 -8.46
CA GLY A 26 -10.71 -14.30 -7.09
C GLY A 26 -10.90 -12.79 -7.03
N MET A 27 -10.19 -12.07 -7.90
CA MET A 27 -10.32 -10.62 -8.04
C MET A 27 -11.71 -10.22 -8.53
N GLN A 28 -12.27 -10.96 -9.51
CA GLN A 28 -13.64 -10.75 -9.98
C GLN A 28 -14.67 -10.97 -8.86
N PHE A 29 -14.47 -11.99 -8.02
CA PHE A 29 -15.31 -12.24 -6.85
C PHE A 29 -15.25 -11.09 -5.85
N ILE A 30 -14.05 -10.62 -5.50
CA ILE A 30 -13.86 -9.47 -4.59
C ILE A 30 -14.56 -8.23 -5.16
N SER A 31 -14.37 -7.94 -6.45
CA SER A 31 -14.96 -6.79 -7.13
C SER A 31 -16.48 -6.87 -7.15
N LYS A 32 -17.05 -8.03 -7.51
CA LYS A 32 -18.51 -8.26 -7.52
C LYS A 32 -19.15 -8.02 -6.16
N TYR A 33 -18.48 -8.40 -5.07
CA TYR A 33 -19.00 -8.27 -3.72
C TYR A 33 -18.43 -7.07 -2.95
N PHE A 34 -17.83 -6.09 -3.64
CA PHE A 34 -17.16 -4.94 -3.02
C PHE A 34 -18.03 -4.26 -1.94
N VAL A 35 -19.29 -3.95 -2.26
CA VAL A 35 -20.21 -3.31 -1.29
C VAL A 35 -20.44 -4.20 -0.06
N ALA A 36 -20.57 -5.51 -0.24
CA ALA A 36 -20.71 -6.43 0.88
C ALA A 36 -19.46 -6.44 1.76
N TRP A 37 -18.25 -6.41 1.17
CA TRP A 37 -17.01 -6.30 1.94
C TRP A 37 -16.90 -4.99 2.72
N VAL A 38 -17.34 -3.88 2.15
CA VAL A 38 -17.41 -2.59 2.86
C VAL A 38 -18.36 -2.67 4.05
N LEU A 39 -19.58 -3.20 3.84
CA LEU A 39 -20.56 -3.35 4.91
C LEU A 39 -20.07 -4.30 6.00
N LEU A 40 -19.45 -5.42 5.65
CA LEU A 40 -18.84 -6.34 6.61
C LEU A 40 -17.70 -5.67 7.38
N GLY A 41 -16.88 -4.87 6.71
CA GLY A 41 -15.80 -4.09 7.31
C GLY A 41 -16.28 -3.07 8.35
N LEU A 42 -17.55 -2.67 8.32
CA LEU A 42 -18.20 -1.83 9.33
C LEU A 42 -18.97 -2.66 10.37
N ALA A 43 -19.67 -3.71 9.93
CA ALA A 43 -20.48 -4.57 10.79
C ALA A 43 -19.64 -5.37 11.78
N ILE A 44 -18.51 -5.96 11.34
CA ILE A 44 -17.64 -6.78 12.21
C ILE A 44 -17.18 -6.01 13.45
N PRO A 45 -16.54 -4.82 13.35
CA PRO A 45 -16.11 -4.10 14.54
C PRO A 45 -17.29 -3.61 15.40
N THR A 46 -18.44 -3.30 14.79
CA THR A 46 -19.68 -2.99 15.52
C THR A 46 -20.14 -4.16 16.38
N LEU A 47 -20.22 -5.36 15.80
CA LEU A 47 -20.63 -6.57 16.49
C LEU A 47 -19.62 -6.94 17.59
N LEU A 48 -18.32 -6.86 17.31
CA LEU A 48 -17.29 -7.11 18.32
C LEU A 48 -17.40 -6.12 19.50
N GLY A 49 -17.64 -4.84 19.23
CA GLY A 49 -17.86 -3.84 20.27
C GLY A 49 -19.09 -4.15 21.14
N TYR A 50 -20.16 -4.65 20.55
CA TYR A 50 -21.31 -5.16 21.30
C TYR A 50 -20.93 -6.41 22.11
N LEU A 51 -20.30 -7.41 21.49
CA LEU A 51 -19.98 -8.69 22.13
C LEU A 51 -19.03 -8.54 23.33
N PHE A 52 -18.07 -7.61 23.27
CA PHE A 52 -17.13 -7.39 24.37
C PHE A 52 -17.72 -6.60 25.53
N THR A 53 -18.76 -5.80 25.31
CA THR A 53 -19.31 -4.91 26.34
C THR A 53 -20.71 -5.28 26.79
N GLY A 54 -21.46 -6.02 25.97
CA GLY A 54 -22.89 -6.26 26.13
C GLY A 54 -23.77 -5.03 25.90
N THR A 55 -23.25 -3.92 25.36
CA THR A 55 -23.97 -2.64 25.30
C THR A 55 -24.04 -2.04 23.89
N ALA A 56 -25.11 -1.28 23.64
CA ALA A 56 -25.23 -0.47 22.42
C ALA A 56 -24.11 0.58 22.30
N ALA A 57 -23.65 1.13 23.44
CA ALA A 57 -22.51 2.06 23.46
C ALA A 57 -21.22 1.40 22.94
N GLY A 58 -20.94 0.15 23.34
CA GLY A 58 -19.81 -0.60 22.80
C GLY A 58 -19.96 -0.90 21.30
N ALA A 59 -21.18 -1.21 20.85
CA ALA A 59 -21.45 -1.39 19.42
C ALA A 59 -21.14 -0.11 18.62
N LEU A 60 -21.63 1.03 19.08
CA LEU A 60 -21.34 2.34 18.47
C LEU A 60 -19.86 2.69 18.51
N GLY A 61 -19.18 2.38 19.61
CA GLY A 61 -17.73 2.54 19.74
C GLY A 61 -16.97 1.71 18.70
N GLY A 62 -17.35 0.44 18.53
CA GLY A 62 -16.79 -0.44 17.51
C GLY A 62 -17.04 0.06 16.08
N PHE A 63 -18.26 0.47 15.76
CA PHE A 63 -18.62 1.08 14.48
C PHE A 63 -17.78 2.32 14.18
N PHE A 64 -17.68 3.22 15.15
CA PHE A 64 -17.01 4.51 14.97
C PHE A 64 -15.49 4.35 14.87
N TRP A 65 -14.85 3.71 15.85
CA TRP A 65 -13.39 3.60 15.90
C TRP A 65 -12.87 2.50 14.96
N GLY A 66 -13.45 1.30 15.04
CA GLY A 66 -13.02 0.15 14.23
C GLY A 66 -13.53 0.18 12.79
N GLY A 67 -14.59 0.93 12.51
CA GLY A 67 -15.13 1.16 11.17
C GLY A 67 -14.67 2.50 10.59
N LEU A 68 -15.33 3.59 10.96
CA LEU A 68 -15.18 4.90 10.29
C LEU A 68 -13.78 5.50 10.44
N VAL A 69 -13.25 5.57 11.67
CA VAL A 69 -11.92 6.16 11.93
C VAL A 69 -10.82 5.32 11.29
N ARG A 70 -10.90 3.98 11.39
CA ARG A 70 -10.00 3.06 10.68
C ARG A 70 -9.98 3.34 9.18
N VAL A 71 -11.16 3.42 8.56
CA VAL A 71 -11.29 3.69 7.11
C VAL A 71 -10.73 5.06 6.76
N PHE A 72 -11.00 6.09 7.56
CA PHE A 72 -10.48 7.43 7.36
C PHE A 72 -8.95 7.44 7.34
N PHE A 73 -8.31 6.92 8.38
CA PHE A 73 -6.84 6.90 8.46
C PHE A 73 -6.21 6.01 7.39
N GLY A 74 -6.79 4.82 7.15
CA GLY A 74 -6.29 3.91 6.11
C GLY A 74 -6.23 4.59 4.74
N HIS A 75 -7.31 5.25 4.34
CA HIS A 75 -7.32 5.99 3.07
C HIS A 75 -6.34 7.16 3.05
N HIS A 76 -6.25 7.97 4.10
CA HIS A 76 -5.33 9.11 4.12
C HIS A 76 -3.87 8.66 4.09
N ILE A 77 -3.53 7.56 4.75
CA ILE A 77 -2.19 6.97 4.66
C ILE A 77 -1.91 6.52 3.23
N THR A 78 -2.79 5.72 2.60
CA THR A 78 -2.59 5.25 1.22
C THR A 78 -2.49 6.42 0.23
N TRP A 79 -3.42 7.37 0.29
CA TRP A 79 -3.41 8.54 -0.61
C TRP A 79 -2.24 9.49 -0.34
N SER A 80 -1.66 9.46 0.86
CA SER A 80 -0.47 10.25 1.16
C SER A 80 0.76 9.76 0.40
N ILE A 81 0.80 8.49 -0.02
CA ILE A 81 1.83 7.99 -0.94
C ILE A 81 1.78 8.76 -2.26
N ASN A 82 0.59 8.94 -2.83
CA ASN A 82 0.41 9.68 -4.08
C ASN A 82 0.69 11.19 -3.95
N SER A 83 0.69 11.76 -2.75
CA SER A 83 0.90 13.20 -2.55
C SER A 83 2.20 13.55 -1.84
N VAL A 84 2.40 13.06 -0.62
CA VAL A 84 3.58 13.39 0.20
C VAL A 84 4.83 12.79 -0.43
N CYS A 85 4.79 11.52 -0.84
CA CYS A 85 5.95 10.88 -1.47
C CYS A 85 6.22 11.39 -2.89
N HIS A 86 5.39 12.26 -3.46
CA HIS A 86 5.67 12.96 -4.72
C HIS A 86 6.08 14.44 -4.54
N PHE A 87 6.25 14.89 -3.30
CA PHE A 87 6.54 16.30 -3.01
C PHE A 87 7.67 16.48 -1.99
N PHE A 88 7.84 15.54 -1.07
CA PHE A 88 8.76 15.66 0.05
C PHE A 88 9.43 14.32 0.35
N GLY A 89 10.77 14.29 0.37
CA GLY A 89 11.52 13.13 0.80
C GLY A 89 12.92 13.05 0.20
N THR A 90 13.47 11.84 0.19
CA THR A 90 14.82 11.59 -0.34
C THR A 90 14.78 10.80 -1.63
N ARG A 91 15.74 11.05 -2.53
CA ARG A 91 15.93 10.33 -3.79
C ARG A 91 17.35 9.77 -3.83
N ARG A 92 17.52 8.56 -4.37
CA ARG A 92 18.84 7.90 -4.44
C ARG A 92 19.14 7.21 -5.77
N PHE A 93 18.12 7.04 -6.59
CA PHE A 93 18.22 6.39 -7.90
C PHE A 93 17.93 7.43 -8.98
N ASP A 94 18.56 7.26 -10.13
CA ASP A 94 18.29 8.03 -11.34
C ASP A 94 17.00 7.51 -11.99
N VAL A 95 15.90 8.21 -11.71
CA VAL A 95 14.55 7.93 -12.20
C VAL A 95 13.97 9.26 -12.68
N ASP A 96 13.36 9.25 -13.85
CA ASP A 96 12.73 10.43 -14.44
C ASP A 96 11.27 10.55 -13.95
N ASP A 97 11.12 10.93 -12.69
CA ASP A 97 9.84 11.17 -12.01
C ASP A 97 10.01 12.11 -10.80
N GLU A 98 8.95 12.33 -10.04
CA GLU A 98 8.98 13.14 -8.79
C GLU A 98 8.83 12.29 -7.51
N SER A 99 8.96 10.96 -7.57
CA SER A 99 8.79 10.10 -6.39
C SER A 99 9.92 10.25 -5.37
N THR A 100 9.64 10.05 -4.09
CA THR A 100 10.58 10.27 -2.99
C THR A 100 10.36 9.25 -1.89
N ASN A 101 11.38 9.00 -1.08
CA ASN A 101 11.30 8.14 0.10
C ASN A 101 11.00 8.96 1.36
N VAL A 102 10.01 8.53 2.16
CA VAL A 102 9.56 9.22 3.39
C VAL A 102 9.57 8.25 4.57
N PHE A 103 10.62 8.29 5.39
CA PHE A 103 10.86 7.24 6.40
C PHE A 103 9.77 7.15 7.48
N TRP A 104 9.25 8.28 7.97
CA TRP A 104 8.28 8.30 9.07
C TRP A 104 6.91 7.77 8.65
N LEU A 105 6.63 7.76 7.34
CA LEU A 105 5.43 7.21 6.76
C LEU A 105 5.58 5.70 6.43
N ALA A 106 6.79 5.14 6.50
CA ALA A 106 7.05 3.76 6.11
C ALA A 106 6.29 2.73 6.97
N LEU A 107 6.24 2.91 8.29
CA LEU A 107 5.49 1.99 9.16
C LEU A 107 3.97 2.06 8.95
N PRO A 108 3.31 3.24 9.01
CA PRO A 108 1.86 3.32 8.82
C PRO A 108 1.42 2.90 7.41
N SER A 109 2.26 3.11 6.39
CA SER A 109 1.99 2.67 5.01
C SER A 109 2.46 1.25 4.69
N PHE A 110 2.88 0.49 5.70
CA PHE A 110 3.42 -0.87 5.53
C PHE A 110 4.57 -0.99 4.51
N GLY A 111 5.36 0.07 4.35
CA GLY A 111 6.55 0.14 3.50
C GLY A 111 6.37 0.94 2.21
N GLU A 112 5.14 1.27 1.81
CA GLU A 112 4.87 1.96 0.53
C GLU A 112 5.54 3.34 0.43
N ALA A 113 5.81 3.98 1.56
CA ALA A 113 6.50 5.27 1.61
C ALA A 113 7.98 5.22 1.20
N TRP A 114 8.56 4.04 0.97
CA TRP A 114 9.79 3.91 0.18
C TRP A 114 9.48 4.03 -1.32
N HIS A 115 8.76 5.08 -1.69
CA HIS A 115 8.12 5.21 -2.99
C HIS A 115 9.13 5.41 -4.11
N HIS A 116 10.20 6.19 -3.87
CA HIS A 116 11.32 6.33 -4.81
C HIS A 116 11.97 4.98 -5.15
N ASN A 117 12.10 4.11 -4.15
CA ASN A 117 12.65 2.78 -4.38
C ASN A 117 11.73 1.92 -5.24
N HIS A 118 10.42 2.04 -5.03
CA HIS A 118 9.41 1.35 -5.83
C HIS A 118 9.42 1.82 -7.28
N HIS A 119 9.44 3.12 -7.54
CA HIS A 119 9.53 3.66 -8.90
C HIS A 119 10.83 3.24 -9.60
N ALA A 120 11.95 3.17 -8.87
CA ALA A 120 13.20 2.64 -9.43
C ALA A 120 13.12 1.14 -9.77
N PHE A 121 12.39 0.35 -8.97
CA PHE A 121 12.29 -1.11 -9.11
C PHE A 121 10.86 -1.63 -8.87
N PRO A 122 9.91 -1.39 -9.79
CA PRO A 122 8.48 -1.66 -9.55
C PRO A 122 8.16 -3.15 -9.42
N ARG A 123 9.03 -4.02 -9.91
CA ARG A 123 8.90 -5.48 -9.78
C ARG A 123 9.42 -6.04 -8.45
N SER A 124 10.09 -5.23 -7.63
CA SER A 124 10.63 -5.67 -6.35
C SER A 124 9.49 -6.03 -5.39
N ALA A 125 9.59 -7.18 -4.73
CA ALA A 125 8.68 -7.54 -3.63
C ALA A 125 8.95 -6.73 -2.34
N ARG A 126 9.97 -5.86 -2.35
CA ARG A 126 10.34 -4.98 -1.25
C ARG A 126 10.41 -3.54 -1.74
N HIS A 127 9.77 -2.64 -1.01
CA HIS A 127 9.91 -1.19 -1.16
C HIS A 127 11.19 -0.73 -0.43
N GLY A 128 11.47 -1.28 0.76
CA GLY A 128 12.70 -1.06 1.50
C GLY A 128 13.85 -1.92 0.97
N LEU A 129 14.88 -1.32 0.37
CA LEU A 129 16.05 -2.02 -0.18
C LEU A 129 17.32 -1.92 0.69
N LYS A 130 17.33 -1.05 1.71
CA LYS A 130 18.36 -1.03 2.78
C LYS A 130 17.90 -1.81 4.00
N ARG A 131 18.84 -2.25 4.83
CA ARG A 131 18.55 -3.05 6.04
C ARG A 131 17.72 -2.29 7.09
N TRP A 132 17.87 -0.97 7.16
CA TRP A 132 17.15 -0.11 8.11
C TRP A 132 15.81 0.41 7.55
N GLU A 133 15.52 0.18 6.28
CA GLU A 133 14.25 0.58 5.66
C GLU A 133 13.16 -0.41 6.08
N LEU A 134 12.38 -0.02 7.09
CA LEU A 134 11.29 -0.83 7.64
C LEU A 134 10.21 -1.04 6.57
N ASP A 135 9.92 -2.30 6.28
CA ASP A 135 8.97 -2.69 5.23
C ASP A 135 8.14 -3.88 5.72
N PRO A 136 7.05 -3.62 6.47
CA PRO A 136 6.15 -4.67 6.95
C PRO A 136 5.61 -5.56 5.84
N SER A 137 5.29 -5.02 4.66
CA SER A 137 4.80 -5.80 3.52
C SER A 137 5.83 -6.84 3.06
N ALA A 138 7.10 -6.45 2.98
CA ALA A 138 8.20 -7.37 2.69
C ALA A 138 8.35 -8.49 3.73
N TRP A 139 8.10 -8.19 5.01
CA TRP A 139 8.14 -9.21 6.07
C TRP A 139 7.01 -10.22 5.93
N VAL A 140 5.79 -9.76 5.62
CA VAL A 140 4.64 -10.63 5.35
C VAL A 140 4.90 -11.51 4.14
N ILE A 141 5.36 -10.94 3.02
CA ILE A 141 5.71 -11.71 1.81
C ILE A 141 6.79 -12.74 2.13
N GLY A 142 7.83 -12.37 2.90
CA GLY A 142 8.88 -13.29 3.32
C GLY A 142 8.37 -14.41 4.22
N ALA A 143 7.40 -14.14 5.10
CA ALA A 143 6.75 -15.18 5.89
C ALA A 143 5.92 -16.13 5.02
N MET A 144 5.14 -15.59 4.08
CA MET A 144 4.35 -16.38 3.12
C MET A 144 5.24 -17.26 2.23
N GLU A 145 6.41 -16.76 1.81
CA GLU A 145 7.37 -17.53 1.02
C GLU A 145 7.93 -18.72 1.82
N LYS A 146 8.28 -18.51 3.10
CA LYS A 146 8.78 -19.58 3.98
C LYS A 146 7.80 -20.74 4.14
N VAL A 147 6.49 -20.46 4.13
CA VAL A 147 5.44 -21.49 4.23
C VAL A 147 4.89 -21.93 2.86
N GLY A 148 5.49 -21.47 1.76
CA GLY A 148 5.14 -21.88 0.39
C GLY A 148 3.86 -21.26 -0.19
N LEU A 149 3.27 -20.27 0.49
CA LEU A 149 2.09 -19.50 0.05
C LEU A 149 2.45 -18.44 -1.01
N ALA A 150 3.66 -17.88 -0.94
CA ALA A 150 4.21 -17.01 -1.98
C ALA A 150 5.34 -17.72 -2.72
N ARG A 151 5.39 -17.57 -4.04
CA ARG A 151 6.40 -18.18 -4.91
C ARG A 151 6.87 -17.16 -5.93
N LYS A 152 8.06 -17.37 -6.51
CA LYS A 152 8.68 -16.47 -7.51
C LYS A 152 8.83 -15.03 -7.00
N VAL A 153 9.17 -14.86 -5.72
CA VAL A 153 9.34 -13.55 -5.08
C VAL A 153 10.58 -12.86 -5.66
N VAL A 154 10.39 -11.69 -6.28
CA VAL A 154 11.46 -10.92 -6.92
C VAL A 154 12.17 -10.04 -5.89
N ARG A 155 13.50 -10.16 -5.78
CA ARG A 155 14.35 -9.32 -4.94
C ARG A 155 15.44 -8.68 -5.78
N ILE A 156 15.73 -7.41 -5.54
CA ILE A 156 16.72 -6.65 -6.30
C ILE A 156 18.09 -6.76 -5.62
N SER A 157 19.08 -7.28 -6.35
CA SER A 157 20.44 -7.43 -5.83
C SER A 157 21.13 -6.07 -5.65
N PRO A 158 22.14 -5.95 -4.77
CA PRO A 158 22.91 -4.72 -4.59
C PRO A 158 23.55 -4.21 -5.88
N GLU A 159 24.00 -5.11 -6.76
CA GLU A 159 24.62 -4.78 -8.04
C GLU A 159 23.60 -4.09 -8.95
N ARG A 160 22.40 -4.65 -9.04
CA ARG A 160 21.29 -4.06 -9.81
C ARG A 160 20.79 -2.74 -9.22
N GLN A 161 20.91 -2.56 -7.90
CA GLN A 161 20.67 -1.26 -7.28
C GLN A 161 21.73 -0.23 -7.67
N ALA A 162 23.00 -0.65 -7.70
CA ALA A 162 24.14 0.22 -8.04
C ALA A 162 24.04 0.77 -9.48
N GLU A 163 23.57 -0.04 -10.43
CA GLU A 163 23.34 0.37 -11.83
C GLU A 163 22.42 1.58 -12.00
N LYS A 164 21.51 1.81 -11.04
CA LYS A 164 20.54 2.92 -11.08
C LYS A 164 20.86 4.04 -10.09
N LEU A 165 21.99 4.01 -9.39
CA LEU A 165 22.29 5.07 -8.42
C LEU A 165 22.40 6.42 -9.13
N ALA A 166 21.77 7.44 -8.55
CA ALA A 166 21.95 8.80 -9.03
C ALA A 166 23.42 9.21 -8.85
N THR A 167 23.99 9.85 -9.87
CA THR A 167 25.34 10.43 -9.74
C THR A 167 25.28 11.52 -8.67
N PRO A 168 26.24 11.59 -7.73
CA PRO A 168 26.30 12.69 -6.78
C PRO A 168 26.28 14.02 -7.56
N ARG A 169 25.31 14.89 -7.29
CA ARG A 169 25.34 16.25 -7.83
C ARG A 169 26.65 16.88 -7.36
N GLN A 170 27.50 17.27 -8.29
CA GLN A 170 28.62 18.16 -8.00
C GLN A 170 27.97 19.50 -7.60
N THR A 171 27.93 19.78 -6.30
CA THR A 171 27.54 21.07 -5.74
C THR A 171 28.69 22.04 -5.82
#